data_AF-A0A2Z5R0X2-F1
#
_entry.id   AF-A0A2Z5R0X2-F1
#
_cell.length_a   1.000
_cell.length_b   1.000
_cell.length_c   1.000
_cell.angle_alpha   90.00
_cell.angle_beta   90.00
_cell.angle_gamma   90.00
#
_symmetry.space_group_name_H-M   'P 1'
#
loop_
_entity.id
_entity.type
_entity.pdbx_description
1 polymer ?
#
loop_
_entity_poly.entity_id
_entity_poly.type
_entity_poly.pdbx_seq_one_letter_code
_entity_poly.pdbx_strand_id
1 'polypeptide(L)'
;MGLGTVGELLEYFPRKYLPRGELSSFAELVEGQEVTIIARVLNVSTRTMAARRGRITEVTITDTLAGGEPGGATGRYAAVNGRAHQPSRLSYGGTNPRVAGLAANGASYSGYADSYGQSQSLFGVPAGSSPVGSTMKLSFFNAWTAARDIHEGDHVMFSGKVGTYRGEYTLTNPHYAVLSESDEAVDAAQEKAGAPIPVYRAPAKLPTDRIASYITQLLEAVPLKELEDPVPFKLRRARKIPSLEWTYRALHTPDSEATQYAAQQQMRYREAFVLQVALARLQAARAAHSTVARAAVPGGLADRLLEVLPYQLTAGQQAVGEQIAADLGGSSPMNRLLQGDVGSGKTVVALRAMLQVADTGGQSAMLAPTEVLAEQHLRSVLDVLGAMADTGTIPGIDTPDTATDHTGDGPQVRVRLLTASMSAKRKKRYWPNLQTVPPRL
;
A
#
# COMPACT_ATOMS: atom_id res chain seq x y z
N MET A 1 21.25 8.30 -8.75
CA MET A 1 20.46 7.45 -7.82
C MET A 1 20.28 8.11 -6.47
N GLY A 2 21.11 9.09 -6.08
CA GLY A 2 20.94 9.80 -4.79
C GLY A 2 21.36 8.96 -3.59
N LEU A 3 22.12 7.89 -3.81
CA LEU A 3 22.64 7.00 -2.76
C LEU A 3 24.05 7.48 -2.39
N GLY A 4 24.24 7.84 -1.12
CA GLY A 4 25.51 8.26 -0.52
C GLY A 4 26.00 7.30 0.57
N THR A 5 25.17 6.37 1.05
CA THR A 5 25.58 5.39 2.08
C THR A 5 25.36 3.94 1.65
N VAL A 6 26.07 3.03 2.33
CA VAL A 6 25.90 1.59 2.16
C VAL A 6 24.49 1.12 2.57
N GLY A 7 23.95 1.69 3.64
CA GLY A 7 22.57 1.41 4.09
C GLY A 7 21.54 1.79 3.04
N GLU A 8 21.70 2.93 2.38
CA GLU A 8 20.82 3.35 1.29
C GLU A 8 20.88 2.41 0.07
N LEU A 9 22.03 1.79 -0.21
CA LEU A 9 22.15 0.78 -1.27
C LEU A 9 21.48 -0.54 -0.87
N LEU A 10 21.57 -0.93 0.42
CA LEU A 10 20.86 -2.09 0.97
C LEU A 10 19.34 -1.89 0.99
N GLU A 11 18.87 -0.65 1.17
CA GLU A 11 17.44 -0.31 1.11
C GLU A 11 16.97 0.05 -0.32
N TYR A 12 17.84 -0.11 -1.32
CA TYR A 12 17.49 0.12 -2.72
C TYR A 12 16.74 -1.07 -3.32
N PHE A 13 15.49 -1.25 -2.91
CA PHE A 13 14.71 -2.44 -3.25
C PHE A 13 14.33 -2.54 -4.74
N PRO A 14 14.15 -3.77 -5.27
CA PRO A 14 13.59 -4.00 -6.60
C PRO A 14 12.18 -3.40 -6.71
N ARG A 15 11.89 -2.77 -7.85
CA ARG A 15 10.57 -2.18 -8.16
C ARG A 15 9.55 -3.23 -8.63
N LYS A 16 10.05 -4.29 -9.27
CA LYS A 16 9.28 -5.47 -9.68
C LYS A 16 10.20 -6.69 -9.69
N TYR A 17 9.60 -7.86 -9.70
CA TYR A 17 10.28 -9.13 -9.88
C TYR A 17 9.70 -9.76 -11.14
N LEU A 18 10.56 -10.16 -12.06
CA LEU A 18 10.13 -10.86 -13.26
C LEU A 18 10.19 -12.36 -12.97
N PRO A 19 9.13 -13.13 -13.27
CA PRO A 19 9.26 -14.57 -13.25
C PRO A 19 10.35 -14.96 -14.25
N ARG A 20 11.27 -15.82 -13.82
CA ARG A 20 11.98 -16.65 -14.78
C ARG A 20 10.92 -17.61 -15.31
N GLY A 21 10.45 -17.34 -16.51
CA GLY A 21 9.48 -18.20 -17.17
C GLY A 21 9.99 -19.63 -17.20
N GLU A 22 9.07 -20.59 -17.19
CA GLU A 22 9.41 -21.94 -17.63
C GLU A 22 10.12 -21.81 -18.99
N LEU A 23 11.23 -22.53 -19.17
CA LEU A 23 11.97 -22.58 -20.42
C LEU A 23 11.00 -22.92 -21.56
N SER A 24 10.41 -21.88 -22.17
CA SER A 24 9.34 -22.04 -23.13
C SER A 24 10.02 -22.25 -24.47
N SER A 25 9.90 -23.46 -25.01
CA SER A 25 10.42 -23.71 -26.35
C SER A 25 9.72 -22.79 -27.34
N PHE A 26 10.42 -22.34 -28.38
CA PHE A 26 9.86 -21.42 -29.39
C PHE A 26 8.56 -21.95 -30.03
N ALA A 27 8.34 -23.27 -30.00
CA ALA A 27 7.15 -23.94 -30.52
C ALA A 27 5.87 -23.67 -29.71
N GLU A 28 5.97 -23.24 -28.45
CA GLU A 28 4.83 -23.08 -27.53
C GLU A 28 4.43 -21.62 -27.29
N LEU A 29 5.08 -20.68 -27.98
CA LEU A 29 4.85 -19.25 -27.78
C LEU A 29 3.49 -18.81 -28.35
N VAL A 30 2.75 -18.05 -27.55
CA VAL A 30 1.47 -17.44 -27.93
C VAL A 30 1.62 -15.93 -28.07
N GLU A 31 1.03 -15.36 -29.13
CA GLU A 31 1.03 -13.90 -29.33
C GLU A 31 0.42 -13.17 -28.12
N GLY A 32 1.11 -12.13 -27.65
CA GLY A 32 0.65 -11.28 -26.57
C GLY A 32 1.02 -11.77 -25.16
N GLN A 33 1.58 -12.96 -25.02
CA GLN A 33 2.06 -13.49 -23.73
C GLN A 33 3.36 -12.78 -23.29
N GLU A 34 3.54 -12.54 -21.98
CA GLU A 34 4.87 -12.21 -21.45
C GLU A 34 5.65 -13.50 -21.21
N VAL A 35 6.85 -13.56 -21.78
CA VAL A 35 7.71 -14.74 -21.71
C VAL A 35 9.13 -14.34 -21.34
N THR A 36 9.84 -15.27 -20.71
CA THR A 36 11.28 -15.18 -20.46
C THR A 36 11.94 -16.37 -21.13
N ILE A 37 12.88 -16.11 -22.04
CA ILE A 37 13.53 -17.09 -22.90
C ILE A 37 15.03 -17.05 -22.61
N ILE A 38 15.63 -18.19 -22.31
CA ILE A 38 17.09 -18.34 -22.29
C ILE A 38 17.48 -18.97 -23.61
N ALA A 39 18.32 -18.27 -24.39
CA ALA A 39 18.70 -18.74 -25.71
C ALA A 39 20.15 -18.38 -26.02
N ARG A 40 20.76 -19.17 -26.91
CA ARG A 40 22.08 -18.85 -27.44
C ARG A 40 21.94 -17.84 -28.58
N VAL A 41 22.78 -16.82 -28.59
CA VAL A 41 22.78 -15.82 -29.65
C VAL A 41 23.50 -16.37 -30.87
N LEU A 42 22.80 -16.46 -32.00
CA LEU A 42 23.38 -16.90 -33.27
C LEU A 42 23.99 -15.73 -34.04
N ASN A 43 23.29 -14.60 -34.08
CA ASN A 43 23.72 -13.46 -34.88
C ASN A 43 23.26 -12.15 -34.25
N VAL A 44 24.13 -11.14 -34.28
CA VAL A 44 23.80 -9.77 -33.91
C VAL A 44 24.07 -8.87 -35.10
N SER A 45 23.02 -8.30 -35.69
CA SER A 45 23.15 -7.34 -36.79
C SER A 45 22.62 -5.98 -36.36
N THR A 46 23.26 -4.89 -36.82
CA THR A 46 22.75 -3.55 -36.55
C THR A 46 22.71 -2.72 -37.82
N ARG A 47 21.51 -2.26 -38.19
CA ARG A 47 21.28 -1.42 -39.38
C ARG A 47 20.66 -0.07 -39.02
N THR A 48 20.75 0.89 -39.93
CA THR A 48 20.06 2.19 -39.80
C THR A 48 18.60 2.05 -40.23
N MET A 49 17.72 2.80 -39.58
CA MET A 49 16.30 2.81 -39.94
C MET A 49 16.07 3.64 -41.21
N ALA A 50 15.30 3.10 -42.16
CA ALA A 50 15.02 3.78 -43.44
C ALA A 50 14.00 4.91 -43.30
N ALA A 51 12.97 4.73 -42.47
CA ALA A 51 11.85 5.66 -42.36
C ALA A 51 12.02 6.72 -41.25
N ARG A 52 12.98 6.53 -40.32
CA ARG A 52 13.18 7.38 -39.13
C ARG A 52 14.66 7.43 -38.77
N ARG A 53 15.11 8.53 -38.13
CA ARG A 53 16.46 8.60 -37.56
C ARG A 53 16.63 7.58 -36.43
N GLY A 54 17.68 6.76 -36.51
CA GLY A 54 18.06 5.82 -35.46
C GLY A 54 18.67 4.52 -36.00
N ARG A 55 19.05 3.61 -35.09
CA ARG A 55 19.58 2.27 -35.41
C ARG A 55 18.65 1.21 -34.85
N ILE A 56 18.53 0.09 -35.57
CA ILE A 56 17.88 -1.12 -35.09
C ILE A 56 18.93 -2.22 -34.98
N THR A 57 18.99 -2.85 -33.82
CA THR A 57 19.81 -4.03 -33.57
C THR A 57 18.89 -5.24 -33.57
N GLU A 58 19.11 -6.15 -34.50
CA GLU A 58 18.38 -7.40 -34.64
C GLU A 58 19.26 -8.53 -34.09
N VAL A 59 18.77 -9.23 -33.08
CA VAL A 59 19.45 -10.36 -32.45
C VAL A 59 18.70 -11.63 -32.83
N THR A 60 19.37 -12.57 -33.49
CA THR A 60 18.81 -13.88 -33.81
C THR A 60 19.25 -14.86 -32.73
N ILE A 61 18.30 -15.53 -32.10
CA ILE A 61 18.51 -16.43 -30.97
C ILE A 61 18.07 -17.85 -31.33
N THR A 62 18.69 -18.87 -30.73
CA THR A 62 18.35 -20.30 -30.91
C THR A 62 18.07 -20.98 -29.57
N ASP A 63 17.11 -21.91 -29.57
CA ASP A 63 16.63 -22.67 -28.40
C ASP A 63 17.47 -23.94 -28.14
N THR A 64 18.71 -24.00 -28.64
CA THR A 64 19.57 -25.17 -28.44
C THR A 64 20.18 -25.15 -27.03
N LEU A 65 19.34 -25.38 -26.02
CA LEU A 65 19.74 -25.97 -24.74
C LEU A 65 19.54 -27.51 -24.72
N ALA A 66 19.12 -28.11 -25.84
CA ALA A 66 19.20 -29.55 -26.08
C ALA A 66 20.38 -29.86 -27.02
N GLY A 67 21.59 -29.92 -26.48
CA GLY A 67 22.75 -30.42 -27.21
C GLY A 67 22.61 -31.90 -27.51
N GLY A 68 22.18 -32.24 -28.72
CA GLY A 68 22.28 -33.58 -29.29
C GLY A 68 22.66 -33.44 -30.76
N GLU A 69 23.87 -33.88 -31.11
CA GLU A 69 24.28 -33.98 -32.52
C GLU A 69 23.29 -34.86 -33.31
N PRO A 70 23.03 -34.55 -34.60
CA PRO A 70 22.10 -35.33 -35.39
C PRO A 70 22.74 -36.66 -35.82
N GLY A 71 22.70 -37.66 -34.94
CA GLY A 71 23.17 -39.02 -35.29
C GLY A 71 23.62 -39.91 -34.14
N GLY A 72 22.93 -39.93 -32.99
CA GLY A 72 23.30 -40.81 -31.88
C GLY A 72 22.12 -41.19 -30.99
N ALA A 73 22.00 -42.47 -30.68
CA ALA A 73 20.86 -43.10 -30.02
C ALA A 73 20.55 -42.61 -28.58
N THR A 74 19.25 -42.63 -28.25
CA THR A 74 18.66 -42.75 -26.89
C THR A 74 19.16 -41.77 -25.81
N GLY A 75 18.56 -40.58 -25.75
CA GLY A 75 18.72 -39.61 -24.67
C GLY A 75 17.51 -39.59 -23.72
N ARG A 76 17.79 -39.53 -22.42
CA ARG A 76 16.97 -39.96 -21.29
C ARG A 76 16.26 -38.77 -20.62
N TYR A 77 15.15 -38.27 -21.19
CA TYR A 77 14.33 -37.24 -20.53
C TYR A 77 12.85 -37.51 -20.76
N ALA A 78 12.17 -37.98 -19.70
CA ALA A 78 10.73 -38.13 -19.68
C ALA A 78 10.10 -36.77 -19.35
N ALA A 79 9.29 -36.23 -20.27
CA ALA A 79 8.37 -35.14 -19.97
C ALA A 79 7.45 -35.58 -18.82
N VAL A 80 7.50 -34.86 -17.70
CA VAL A 80 6.49 -35.01 -16.66
C VAL A 80 5.26 -34.25 -17.13
N ASN A 81 4.26 -34.98 -17.63
CA ASN A 81 2.96 -34.40 -17.97
C ASN A 81 2.35 -33.73 -16.73
N GLY A 82 2.11 -32.42 -16.82
CA GLY A 82 1.37 -31.66 -15.83
C GLY A 82 -0.03 -32.27 -15.63
N ARG A 83 -0.35 -32.67 -14.39
CA ARG A 83 -1.71 -33.01 -14.00
C ARG A 83 -2.56 -31.75 -14.09
N ALA A 84 -3.61 -31.81 -14.90
CA ALA A 84 -4.70 -30.85 -14.90
C ALA A 84 -5.19 -30.59 -13.47
N HIS A 85 -5.27 -29.32 -13.10
CA HIS A 85 -5.85 -28.86 -11.85
C HIS A 85 -7.32 -29.29 -11.77
N GLN A 86 -7.58 -30.33 -10.99
CA GLN A 86 -8.90 -30.61 -10.44
C GLN A 86 -8.90 -30.07 -9.01
N PRO A 87 -9.84 -29.20 -8.62
CA PRO A 87 -9.86 -28.64 -7.27
C PRO A 87 -10.27 -29.74 -6.28
N SER A 88 -9.30 -30.34 -5.60
CA SER A 88 -9.55 -31.25 -4.49
C SER A 88 -9.97 -30.43 -3.26
N ARG A 89 -11.23 -30.63 -2.86
CA ARG A 89 -11.77 -30.15 -1.57
C ARG A 89 -10.93 -30.74 -0.44
N LEU A 90 -10.33 -29.89 0.38
CA LEU A 90 -9.71 -30.30 1.64
C LEU A 90 -10.78 -30.87 2.58
N SER A 91 -10.63 -32.14 2.94
CA SER A 91 -11.37 -32.81 4.01
C SER A 91 -10.89 -32.27 5.36
N TYR A 92 -11.72 -31.48 6.03
CA TYR A 92 -11.49 -31.03 7.39
C TYR A 92 -12.06 -32.08 8.35
N GLY A 93 -11.20 -32.87 9.00
CA GLY A 93 -11.59 -33.89 9.96
C GLY A 93 -10.52 -34.03 11.04
N GLY A 94 -10.69 -33.29 12.12
CA GLY A 94 -9.76 -33.25 13.26
C GLY A 94 -10.21 -32.21 14.28
N THR A 95 -11.17 -32.59 15.10
CA THR A 95 -11.73 -31.81 16.22
C THR A 95 -10.66 -31.42 17.24
N ASN A 96 -10.60 -30.14 17.61
CA ASN A 96 -10.08 -29.74 18.91
C ASN A 96 -10.97 -28.61 19.49
N PRO A 97 -11.60 -28.80 20.67
CA PRO A 97 -12.64 -27.92 21.17
C PRO A 97 -12.03 -26.79 22.00
N ARG A 98 -12.09 -25.56 21.50
CA ARG A 98 -12.21 -24.31 22.27
C ARG A 98 -12.20 -23.14 21.30
N VAL A 99 -13.08 -22.16 21.57
CA VAL A 99 -13.45 -21.00 20.73
C VAL A 99 -14.66 -21.26 19.83
N ALA A 100 -15.83 -21.30 20.48
CA ALA A 100 -17.13 -21.05 19.87
C ALA A 100 -17.46 -19.55 20.05
N GLY A 101 -18.04 -18.92 19.03
CA GLY A 101 -18.71 -17.63 19.12
C GLY A 101 -18.10 -16.51 18.29
N LEU A 102 -18.38 -16.47 17.00
CA LEU A 102 -19.36 -15.53 16.42
C LEU A 102 -19.45 -15.77 14.90
N ALA A 103 -20.68 -16.04 14.44
CA ALA A 103 -21.06 -16.21 13.04
C ALA A 103 -21.80 -14.97 12.52
N ALA A 104 -21.98 -14.95 11.18
CA ALA A 104 -22.84 -14.08 10.34
C ALA A 104 -22.19 -12.77 9.85
N ASN A 105 -22.20 -12.33 8.58
CA ASN A 105 -22.79 -12.72 7.28
C ASN A 105 -21.85 -12.14 6.17
N GLY A 106 -21.71 -12.60 4.93
CA GLY A 106 -22.61 -13.34 4.04
C GLY A 106 -23.06 -12.43 2.88
N ALA A 107 -22.41 -12.49 1.72
CA ALA A 107 -22.97 -12.07 0.42
C ALA A 107 -22.11 -12.60 -0.75
N SER A 108 -22.51 -13.76 -1.28
CA SER A 108 -22.02 -14.35 -2.53
C SER A 108 -22.99 -13.94 -3.65
N TYR A 109 -22.49 -13.32 -4.71
CA TYR A 109 -23.29 -13.00 -5.90
C TYR A 109 -23.08 -14.09 -6.96
N SER A 110 -24.20 -14.61 -7.47
CA SER A 110 -24.34 -15.77 -8.36
C SER A 110 -25.22 -15.38 -9.54
N GLY A 111 -24.95 -15.96 -10.72
CA GLY A 111 -25.78 -15.92 -11.93
C GLY A 111 -24.99 -15.38 -13.13
N TYR A 112 -24.95 -15.99 -14.31
CA TYR A 112 -25.83 -16.97 -14.94
C TYR A 112 -25.03 -17.76 -15.99
N ALA A 113 -25.42 -19.02 -16.20
CA ALA A 113 -25.04 -19.85 -17.33
C ALA A 113 -26.26 -20.09 -18.24
N ASP A 114 -25.94 -20.43 -19.49
CA ASP A 114 -26.72 -21.14 -20.52
C ASP A 114 -27.44 -20.36 -21.65
N SER A 115 -26.79 -20.44 -22.83
CA SER A 115 -27.33 -20.96 -24.11
C SER A 115 -28.26 -20.04 -24.94
N TYR A 116 -28.29 -20.00 -26.29
CA TYR A 116 -27.73 -20.74 -27.43
C TYR A 116 -27.44 -19.75 -28.58
N GLY A 117 -26.57 -20.13 -29.51
CA GLY A 117 -26.36 -19.36 -30.75
C GLY A 117 -25.53 -20.12 -31.78
N GLN A 118 -26.11 -21.18 -32.31
CA GLN A 118 -25.61 -21.94 -33.46
C GLN A 118 -25.59 -21.02 -34.69
N SER A 119 -24.43 -20.76 -35.30
CA SER A 119 -24.36 -20.33 -36.70
C SER A 119 -23.09 -20.82 -37.38
N GLN A 120 -23.28 -21.87 -38.17
CA GLN A 120 -22.63 -22.21 -39.44
C GLN A 120 -21.20 -21.68 -39.71
N SER A 121 -20.31 -22.65 -39.84
CA SER A 121 -19.13 -22.65 -40.69
C SER A 121 -19.33 -21.91 -42.01
N LEU A 122 -18.59 -20.83 -42.23
CA LEU A 122 -18.21 -20.28 -43.53
C LEU A 122 -17.05 -19.32 -43.29
N PHE A 123 -15.98 -19.50 -44.07
CA PHE A 123 -14.70 -18.75 -44.15
C PHE A 123 -13.45 -19.49 -43.64
N GLY A 124 -12.60 -19.81 -44.62
CA GLY A 124 -11.46 -20.70 -44.56
C GLY A 124 -10.36 -20.32 -43.57
N VAL A 125 -9.79 -21.37 -43.00
CA VAL A 125 -8.45 -21.37 -42.42
C VAL A 125 -7.45 -20.99 -43.52
N PRO A 126 -6.62 -19.94 -43.38
CA PRO A 126 -5.39 -19.87 -44.14
C PRO A 126 -4.45 -20.91 -43.53
N ALA A 127 -4.35 -22.07 -44.19
CA ALA A 127 -3.25 -22.98 -44.00
C ALA A 127 -1.97 -22.26 -44.42
N GLY A 128 -1.11 -21.97 -43.45
CA GLY A 128 0.14 -21.24 -43.69
C GLY A 128 0.93 -20.96 -42.42
N SER A 129 0.92 -21.85 -41.43
CA SER A 129 1.93 -21.84 -40.38
C SER A 129 3.16 -22.57 -40.90
N SER A 130 4.15 -21.82 -41.40
CA SER A 130 5.51 -22.35 -41.47
C SER A 130 5.90 -22.80 -40.06
N PRO A 131 6.54 -23.98 -39.89
CA PRO A 131 7.09 -24.34 -38.60
C PRO A 131 8.01 -23.19 -38.15
N VAL A 132 7.82 -22.72 -36.92
CA VAL A 132 8.74 -21.80 -36.27
C VAL A 132 10.11 -22.45 -36.37
N GLY A 133 11.01 -21.86 -37.16
CA GLY A 133 12.38 -22.34 -37.22
C GLY A 133 12.95 -22.37 -35.81
N SER A 134 14.00 -23.16 -35.59
CA SER A 134 14.77 -23.22 -34.33
C SER A 134 15.35 -21.87 -33.87
N THR A 135 15.02 -20.77 -34.55
CA THR A 135 15.55 -19.44 -34.37
C THR A 135 14.44 -18.40 -34.27
N MET A 136 14.58 -17.45 -33.34
CA MET A 136 13.71 -16.28 -33.21
C MET A 136 14.50 -14.99 -33.40
N LYS A 137 13.89 -13.96 -34.00
CA LYS A 137 14.49 -12.64 -34.13
C LYS A 137 13.95 -11.69 -33.06
N LEU A 138 14.85 -11.02 -32.37
CA LEU A 138 14.54 -9.98 -31.38
C LEU A 138 14.93 -8.63 -31.95
N SER A 139 14.08 -7.62 -31.78
CA SER A 139 14.29 -6.29 -32.34
C SER A 139 14.53 -5.27 -31.24
N PHE A 140 15.69 -4.61 -31.26
CA PHE A 140 16.04 -3.52 -30.37
C PHE A 140 16.13 -2.18 -31.11
N PHE A 141 15.26 -1.24 -30.78
CA PHE A 141 15.23 0.09 -31.37
C PHE A 141 16.05 1.08 -30.54
N ASN A 142 17.05 1.70 -31.16
CA ASN A 142 17.98 2.67 -30.55
C ASN A 142 18.77 2.13 -29.33
N ALA A 143 18.94 0.81 -29.21
CA ALA A 143 19.64 0.19 -28.08
C ALA A 143 21.12 -0.09 -28.40
N TRP A 144 21.97 0.95 -28.35
CA TRP A 144 23.41 0.78 -28.55
C TRP A 144 24.06 -0.17 -27.53
N THR A 145 23.48 -0.29 -26.33
CA THR A 145 23.93 -1.23 -25.30
C THR A 145 23.75 -2.68 -25.72
N ALA A 146 22.61 -3.05 -26.30
CA ALA A 146 22.38 -4.43 -26.75
C ALA A 146 23.38 -4.83 -27.84
N ALA A 147 23.70 -3.93 -28.78
CA ALA A 147 24.69 -4.16 -29.82
C ALA A 147 26.14 -4.29 -29.31
N ARG A 148 26.43 -3.79 -28.10
CA ARG A 148 27.76 -3.81 -27.49
C ARG A 148 27.91 -4.93 -26.48
N ASP A 149 26.84 -5.23 -25.75
CA ASP A 149 26.88 -6.14 -24.61
C ASP A 149 26.53 -7.58 -25.02
N ILE A 150 25.87 -7.79 -26.16
CA ILE A 150 25.48 -9.10 -26.68
C ILE A 150 26.36 -9.47 -27.87
N HIS A 151 27.01 -10.62 -27.80
CA HIS A 151 27.84 -11.17 -28.87
C HIS A 151 27.29 -12.51 -29.38
N GLU A 152 27.73 -12.89 -30.57
CA GLU A 152 27.44 -14.22 -31.11
C GLU A 152 28.10 -15.29 -30.23
N GLY A 153 27.34 -16.33 -29.90
CA GLY A 153 27.76 -17.39 -29.00
C GLY A 153 27.25 -17.24 -27.57
N ASP A 154 26.92 -16.02 -27.12
CA ASP A 154 26.51 -15.75 -25.73
C ASP A 154 25.20 -16.47 -25.38
N HIS A 155 25.13 -17.00 -24.16
CA HIS A 155 23.86 -17.41 -23.55
C HIS A 155 23.22 -16.20 -22.90
N VAL A 156 22.04 -15.80 -23.38
CA VAL A 156 21.36 -14.59 -22.92
C VAL A 156 19.92 -14.92 -22.58
N MET A 157 19.48 -14.41 -21.44
CA MET A 157 18.09 -14.43 -21.03
C MET A 157 17.39 -13.17 -21.56
N PHE A 158 16.32 -13.34 -22.31
CA PHE A 158 15.47 -12.27 -22.83
C PHE A 158 14.09 -12.34 -22.18
N SER A 159 13.55 -11.22 -21.71
CA SER A 159 12.22 -11.15 -21.12
C SER A 159 11.42 -10.02 -21.75
N GLY A 160 10.22 -10.34 -22.24
CA GLY A 160 9.36 -9.36 -22.89
C GLY A 160 8.05 -9.96 -23.39
N LYS A 161 7.22 -9.10 -23.97
CA LYS A 161 5.96 -9.50 -24.57
C LYS A 161 6.18 -10.05 -25.98
N VAL A 162 5.64 -11.23 -26.26
CA VAL A 162 5.63 -11.84 -27.60
C VAL A 162 4.74 -11.00 -28.50
N GLY A 163 5.31 -10.50 -29.59
CA GLY A 163 4.58 -9.89 -30.69
C GLY A 163 4.81 -10.67 -31.98
N THR A 164 4.05 -10.31 -33.01
CA THR A 164 4.19 -10.88 -34.35
C THR A 164 4.63 -9.78 -35.32
N TYR A 165 5.70 -10.03 -36.08
CA TYR A 165 6.15 -9.12 -37.14
C TYR A 165 6.36 -9.90 -38.43
N ARG A 166 5.66 -9.50 -39.50
CA ARG A 166 5.67 -10.20 -40.80
C ARG A 166 5.34 -11.71 -40.71
N GLY A 167 4.51 -12.09 -39.74
CA GLY A 167 4.11 -13.48 -39.51
C GLY A 167 5.07 -14.30 -38.66
N GLU A 168 6.19 -13.74 -38.19
CA GLU A 168 7.13 -14.40 -37.28
C GLU A 168 6.99 -13.84 -35.85
N TYR A 169 7.10 -14.71 -34.84
CA TYR A 169 7.16 -14.28 -33.44
C TYR A 169 8.46 -13.52 -33.15
N THR A 170 8.35 -12.43 -32.41
CA THR A 170 9.47 -11.56 -32.05
C THR A 170 9.26 -10.92 -30.68
N LEU A 171 10.34 -10.57 -29.99
CA LEU A 171 10.31 -9.66 -28.85
C LEU A 171 10.81 -8.30 -29.28
N THR A 172 10.03 -7.25 -29.01
CA THR A 172 10.40 -5.86 -29.28
C THR A 172 10.93 -5.21 -28.00
N ASN A 173 12.16 -4.70 -28.04
CA ASN A 173 12.88 -4.14 -26.90
C ASN A 173 12.77 -5.02 -25.63
N PRO A 174 13.08 -6.34 -25.70
CA PRO A 174 13.08 -7.16 -24.50
C PRO A 174 14.13 -6.68 -23.51
N HIS A 175 13.87 -6.87 -22.22
CA HIS A 175 14.93 -6.84 -21.23
C HIS A 175 15.85 -8.03 -21.46
N TYR A 176 17.16 -7.83 -21.31
CA TYR A 176 18.12 -8.92 -21.44
C TYR A 176 19.08 -8.98 -20.26
N ALA A 177 19.59 -10.16 -19.97
CA ALA A 177 20.69 -10.40 -19.06
C ALA A 177 21.61 -11.46 -19.67
N VAL A 178 22.89 -11.11 -19.88
CA VAL A 178 23.91 -12.04 -20.39
C VAL A 178 24.31 -12.99 -19.27
N LEU A 179 24.30 -14.29 -19.55
CA LEU A 179 24.70 -15.36 -18.63
C LEU A 179 26.15 -15.73 -18.96
N SER A 180 27.06 -15.69 -17.98
CA SER A 180 28.48 -15.97 -18.20
C SER A 180 28.75 -17.46 -18.43
N GLU A 181 29.65 -17.78 -19.37
CA GLU A 181 30.21 -19.12 -19.60
C GLU A 181 31.08 -19.58 -18.42
N SER A 182 30.48 -20.27 -17.46
CA SER A 182 31.20 -21.31 -16.72
C SER A 182 30.29 -22.53 -16.67
N ASP A 183 30.81 -23.72 -16.92
CA ASP A 183 30.00 -24.95 -16.97
C ASP A 183 29.34 -25.27 -15.61
N GLU A 184 29.84 -24.71 -14.50
CA GLU A 184 29.20 -24.72 -13.17
C GLU A 184 28.00 -23.74 -13.06
N ALA A 185 27.97 -22.69 -13.88
CA ALA A 185 26.88 -21.72 -13.92
C ALA A 185 25.63 -22.27 -14.62
N VAL A 186 25.72 -23.35 -15.39
CA VAL A 186 24.58 -23.94 -16.11
C VAL A 186 23.72 -24.79 -15.16
N ASP A 187 24.34 -25.62 -14.32
CA ASP A 187 23.63 -26.35 -13.26
C ASP A 187 23.08 -25.40 -12.16
N ALA A 188 23.85 -24.37 -11.79
CA ALA A 188 23.39 -23.32 -10.88
C ALA A 188 22.31 -22.42 -11.52
N ALA A 189 22.31 -22.25 -12.84
CA ALA A 189 21.25 -21.55 -13.58
C ALA A 189 19.98 -22.38 -13.68
N GLN A 190 20.09 -23.71 -13.72
CA GLN A 190 18.98 -24.65 -13.67
C GLN A 190 18.30 -24.65 -12.28
N GLU A 191 19.09 -24.62 -11.20
CA GLU A 191 18.56 -24.52 -9.82
C GLU A 191 17.95 -23.13 -9.55
N LYS A 192 18.51 -22.09 -10.19
CA LYS A 192 17.93 -20.73 -10.24
C LYS A 192 16.91 -20.54 -11.36
N ALA A 193 16.49 -21.58 -12.09
CA ALA A 193 15.59 -21.41 -13.23
C ALA A 193 14.18 -20.96 -12.80
N GLY A 194 13.81 -21.14 -11.52
CA GLY A 194 12.55 -20.62 -10.94
C GLY A 194 12.71 -19.34 -10.09
N ALA A 195 13.94 -18.84 -9.91
CA ALA A 195 14.20 -17.69 -9.03
C ALA A 195 13.78 -16.38 -9.71
N PRO A 196 12.90 -15.56 -9.11
CA PRO A 196 12.47 -14.31 -9.72
C PRO A 196 13.64 -13.34 -9.94
N ILE A 197 13.64 -12.65 -11.08
CA ILE A 197 14.68 -11.66 -11.41
C ILE A 197 14.28 -10.31 -10.80
N PRO A 198 15.06 -9.76 -9.86
CA PRO A 198 14.82 -8.43 -9.32
C PRO A 198 15.08 -7.35 -10.37
N VAL A 199 14.13 -6.44 -10.55
CA VAL A 199 14.28 -5.28 -11.46
C VAL A 199 14.31 -4.00 -10.63
N TYR A 200 15.47 -3.36 -10.62
CA TYR A 200 15.71 -2.11 -9.90
C TYR A 200 15.32 -0.90 -10.73
N ARG A 201 15.07 0.22 -10.04
CA ARG A 201 14.98 1.51 -10.73
C ARG A 201 16.36 1.85 -11.30
N ALA A 202 16.52 1.83 -12.61
CA ALA A 202 17.82 2.01 -13.26
C ALA A 202 17.87 3.31 -14.08
N PRO A 203 18.88 4.19 -13.90
CA PRO A 203 19.16 5.28 -14.82
C PRO A 203 19.86 4.74 -16.08
N ALA A 204 19.80 5.48 -17.19
CA ALA A 204 20.27 5.02 -18.50
C ALA A 204 21.73 4.50 -18.56
N LYS A 205 22.61 5.01 -17.69
CA LYS A 205 24.03 4.62 -17.63
C LYS A 205 24.35 3.49 -16.65
N LEU A 206 23.39 3.06 -15.83
CA LEU A 206 23.59 2.03 -14.82
C LEU A 206 22.42 1.04 -14.86
N PRO A 207 22.51 -0.02 -15.69
CA PRO A 207 21.44 -0.97 -15.90
C PRO A 207 21.18 -1.88 -14.68
N THR A 208 20.03 -2.56 -14.67
CA THR A 208 19.52 -3.31 -13.50
C THR A 208 20.40 -4.49 -13.09
N ASP A 209 21.04 -5.14 -14.06
CA ASP A 209 21.98 -6.24 -13.89
C ASP A 209 23.24 -5.80 -13.12
N ARG A 210 23.78 -4.62 -13.44
CA ARG A 210 24.90 -4.03 -12.68
C ARG A 210 24.49 -3.63 -11.28
N ILE A 211 23.29 -3.10 -11.10
CA ILE A 211 22.76 -2.80 -9.75
C ILE A 211 22.64 -4.09 -8.94
N ALA A 212 22.05 -5.13 -9.54
CA ALA A 212 21.91 -6.43 -8.92
C ALA A 212 23.27 -7.02 -8.53
N SER A 213 24.28 -6.94 -9.40
CA SER A 213 25.61 -7.47 -9.09
C SER A 213 26.30 -6.73 -7.93
N TYR A 214 26.19 -5.40 -7.87
CA TYR A 214 26.69 -4.63 -6.73
C TYR A 214 25.96 -4.96 -5.44
N ILE A 215 24.64 -5.16 -5.49
CA ILE A 215 23.85 -5.56 -4.33
C ILE A 215 24.24 -6.97 -3.88
N THR A 216 24.44 -7.93 -4.78
CA THR A 216 24.92 -9.27 -4.39
C THR A 216 26.26 -9.20 -3.69
N GLN A 217 27.22 -8.43 -4.22
CA GLN A 217 28.50 -8.19 -3.56
C GLN A 217 28.32 -7.54 -2.19
N LEU A 218 27.39 -6.59 -2.07
CA LEU A 218 27.08 -5.92 -0.82
C LEU A 218 26.52 -6.89 0.23
N LEU A 219 25.60 -7.78 -0.15
CA LEU A 219 24.98 -8.75 0.76
C LEU A 219 26.01 -9.72 1.35
N GLU A 220 27.09 -10.02 0.61
CA GLU A 220 28.20 -10.85 1.11
C GLU A 220 29.20 -10.07 1.95
N ALA A 221 29.43 -8.80 1.62
CA ALA A 221 30.40 -7.97 2.34
C ALA A 221 29.87 -7.43 3.68
N VAL A 222 28.55 -7.18 3.79
CA VAL A 222 27.95 -6.60 5.00
C VAL A 222 27.57 -7.69 6.00
N PRO A 223 27.97 -7.57 7.29
CA PRO A 223 27.54 -8.50 8.33
C PRO A 223 26.08 -8.24 8.72
N LEU A 224 25.13 -8.68 7.88
CA LEU A 224 23.69 -8.43 8.05
C LEU A 224 23.13 -8.97 9.39
N LYS A 225 23.81 -9.92 10.02
CA LYS A 225 23.47 -10.47 11.34
C LYS A 225 23.66 -9.48 12.48
N GLU A 226 24.58 -8.53 12.31
CA GLU A 226 24.90 -7.52 13.32
C GLU A 226 23.97 -6.31 13.26
N LEU A 227 23.16 -6.21 12.19
CA LEU A 227 22.14 -5.17 12.07
C LEU A 227 21.07 -5.36 13.13
N GLU A 228 20.75 -4.28 13.85
CA GLU A 228 19.70 -4.28 14.85
C GLU A 228 18.33 -4.48 14.19
N ASP A 229 17.63 -5.55 14.57
CA ASP A 229 16.24 -5.77 14.13
C ASP A 229 15.31 -4.94 15.03
N PRO A 230 14.50 -4.04 14.47
CA PRO A 230 13.57 -3.24 15.26
C PRO A 230 12.53 -4.12 15.99
N VAL A 231 12.28 -5.34 15.51
CA VAL A 231 11.36 -6.28 16.15
C VAL A 231 12.14 -7.14 17.16
N PRO A 232 11.81 -7.08 18.48
CA PRO A 232 12.53 -7.83 19.49
C PRO A 232 12.51 -9.35 19.24
N PHE A 233 13.63 -10.02 19.55
CA PHE A 233 13.80 -11.46 19.31
C PHE A 233 12.66 -12.32 19.88
N LYS A 234 12.18 -12.01 21.09
CA LYS A 234 11.05 -12.73 21.72
C LYS A 234 9.79 -12.69 20.85
N LEU A 235 9.49 -11.53 20.25
CA LEU A 235 8.32 -11.36 19.38
C LEU A 235 8.54 -12.06 18.04
N ARG A 236 9.75 -11.97 17.47
CA ARG A 236 10.06 -12.68 16.22
C ARG A 236 9.88 -14.18 16.37
N ARG A 237 10.40 -14.78 17.45
CA ARG A 237 10.26 -16.21 17.74
C ARG A 237 8.78 -16.61 17.92
N ALA A 238 8.01 -15.84 18.69
CA ALA A 238 6.60 -16.12 18.92
C ALA A 238 5.74 -16.02 17.64
N ARG A 239 6.05 -15.04 16.77
CA ARG A 239 5.30 -14.78 15.53
C ARG A 239 5.88 -15.46 14.30
N LYS A 240 6.95 -16.26 14.45
CA LYS A 240 7.70 -16.92 13.36
C LYS A 240 8.18 -15.92 12.29
N ILE A 241 8.65 -14.75 12.72
CA ILE A 241 9.20 -13.72 11.83
C ILE A 241 10.66 -14.06 11.51
N PRO A 242 11.04 -14.23 10.23
CA PRO A 242 12.42 -14.42 9.77
C PRO A 242 13.39 -13.32 10.22
N SER A 243 14.70 -13.58 10.19
CA SER A 243 15.72 -12.57 10.53
C SER A 243 15.74 -11.43 9.53
N LEU A 244 16.26 -10.28 9.97
CA LEU A 244 16.46 -9.12 9.09
C LEU A 244 17.42 -9.47 7.95
N GLU A 245 18.50 -10.19 8.26
CA GLU A 245 19.42 -10.78 7.27
C GLU A 245 18.69 -11.58 6.20
N TRP A 246 17.89 -12.57 6.61
CA TRP A 246 17.14 -13.40 5.66
C TRP A 246 16.20 -12.55 4.81
N THR A 247 15.57 -11.54 5.42
CA THR A 247 14.62 -10.66 4.74
C THR A 247 15.31 -9.82 3.66
N TYR A 248 16.47 -9.23 3.94
CA TYR A 248 17.23 -8.49 2.92
C TYR A 248 17.69 -9.39 1.78
N ARG A 249 18.24 -10.57 2.09
CA ARG A 249 18.66 -11.54 1.07
C ARG A 249 17.48 -11.98 0.21
N ALA A 250 16.35 -12.34 0.82
CA ALA A 250 15.16 -12.78 0.09
C ALA A 250 14.47 -11.66 -0.71
N LEU A 251 14.69 -10.38 -0.38
CA LEU A 251 14.21 -9.26 -1.20
C LEU A 251 15.11 -9.02 -2.42
N HIS A 252 16.42 -9.13 -2.27
CA HIS A 252 17.35 -8.79 -3.36
C HIS A 252 17.71 -9.98 -4.25
N THR A 253 17.76 -11.18 -3.68
CA THR A 253 18.10 -12.43 -4.34
C THR A 253 17.12 -13.53 -3.88
N PRO A 254 15.83 -13.45 -4.27
CA PRO A 254 14.85 -14.45 -3.88
C PRO A 254 15.10 -15.79 -4.56
N ASP A 255 15.03 -16.88 -3.80
CA ASP A 255 15.10 -18.24 -4.36
C ASP A 255 13.81 -18.63 -5.11
N SER A 256 12.67 -18.02 -4.76
CA SER A 256 11.35 -18.31 -5.34
C SER A 256 10.40 -17.11 -5.19
N GLU A 257 9.28 -17.11 -5.91
CA GLU A 257 8.21 -16.12 -5.70
C GLU A 257 7.66 -16.15 -4.27
N ALA A 258 7.59 -17.34 -3.66
CA ALA A 258 7.11 -17.49 -2.30
C ALA A 258 8.04 -16.83 -1.28
N THR A 259 9.36 -16.95 -1.45
CA THR A 259 10.34 -16.31 -0.56
C THR A 259 10.34 -14.80 -0.73
N GLN A 260 10.24 -14.31 -1.97
CA GLN A 260 10.06 -12.89 -2.26
C GLN A 260 8.81 -12.31 -1.57
N TYR A 261 7.65 -12.96 -1.73
CA TYR A 261 6.40 -12.50 -1.13
C TYR A 261 6.48 -12.52 0.39
N ALA A 262 7.02 -13.58 0.98
CA ALA A 262 7.24 -13.67 2.41
C ALA A 262 8.12 -12.52 2.89
N ALA A 263 9.26 -12.24 2.24
CA ALA A 263 10.16 -11.16 2.61
C ALA A 263 9.50 -9.76 2.56
N GLN A 264 8.68 -9.50 1.53
CA GLN A 264 7.90 -8.27 1.44
C GLN A 264 6.91 -8.11 2.60
N GLN A 265 6.19 -9.18 2.97
CA GLN A 265 5.28 -9.15 4.11
C GLN A 265 6.03 -8.89 5.42
N GLN A 266 7.24 -9.42 5.57
CA GLN A 266 8.05 -9.18 6.76
C GLN A 266 8.57 -7.74 6.84
N MET A 267 8.95 -7.11 5.73
CA MET A 267 9.29 -5.68 5.75
C MET A 267 8.08 -4.82 6.09
N ARG A 268 6.90 -5.10 5.53
CA ARG A 268 5.67 -4.39 5.88
C ARG A 268 5.33 -4.52 7.36
N TYR A 269 5.49 -5.72 7.92
CA TYR A 269 5.30 -5.95 9.35
C TYR A 269 6.27 -5.11 10.18
N ARG A 270 7.57 -5.09 9.82
CA ARG A 270 8.59 -4.29 10.53
C ARG A 270 8.28 -2.80 10.50
N GLU A 271 7.93 -2.27 9.34
CA GLU A 271 7.54 -0.86 9.17
C GLU A 271 6.31 -0.53 10.04
N ALA A 272 5.27 -1.36 9.97
CA ALA A 272 4.09 -1.20 10.81
C ALA A 272 4.43 -1.30 12.31
N PHE A 273 5.32 -2.21 12.70
CA PHE A 273 5.73 -2.37 14.09
C PHE A 273 6.41 -1.10 14.62
N VAL A 274 7.37 -0.54 13.88
CA VAL A 274 8.07 0.70 14.28
C VAL A 274 7.07 1.85 14.44
N LEU A 275 6.17 2.03 13.47
CA LEU A 275 5.13 3.07 13.53
C LEU A 275 4.19 2.87 14.73
N GLN A 276 3.69 1.66 14.94
CA GLN A 276 2.76 1.34 16.03
C GLN A 276 3.43 1.51 17.39
N VAL A 277 4.69 1.14 17.54
CA VAL A 277 5.45 1.38 18.79
C VAL A 277 5.64 2.87 19.04
N ALA A 278 5.95 3.66 18.02
CA ALA A 278 6.04 5.12 18.17
C ALA A 278 4.70 5.73 18.60
N LEU A 279 3.59 5.33 17.97
CA LEU A 279 2.24 5.78 18.32
C LEU A 279 1.84 5.36 19.74
N ALA A 280 2.13 4.12 20.13
CA ALA A 280 1.86 3.60 21.47
C ALA A 280 2.67 4.38 22.54
N ARG A 281 3.94 4.71 22.27
CA ARG A 281 4.75 5.55 23.15
C ARG A 281 4.16 6.95 23.30
N LEU A 282 3.71 7.56 22.19
CA LEU A 282 3.02 8.86 22.23
C LEU A 282 1.71 8.80 23.01
N GLN A 283 0.94 7.73 22.86
CA GLN A 283 -0.30 7.51 23.59
C GLN A 283 -0.04 7.32 25.10
N ALA A 284 0.93 6.49 25.47
CA ALA A 284 1.31 6.27 26.86
C ALA A 284 1.82 7.55 27.54
N ALA A 285 2.67 8.33 26.84
CA ALA A 285 3.15 9.61 27.34
C ALA A 285 1.99 10.59 27.59
N ARG A 286 1.00 10.66 26.70
CA ARG A 286 -0.20 11.48 26.90
C ARG A 286 -1.04 10.99 28.07
N ALA A 287 -1.31 9.68 28.14
CA ALA A 287 -2.12 9.09 29.20
C ALA A 287 -1.53 9.30 30.61
N ALA A 288 -0.20 9.41 30.69
CA ALA A 288 0.51 9.70 31.93
C ALA A 288 0.35 11.16 32.43
N HIS A 289 -0.12 12.09 31.59
CA HIS A 289 -0.41 13.45 32.06
C HIS A 289 -1.68 13.42 32.90
N SER A 290 -1.61 13.84 34.16
CA SER A 290 -2.80 13.94 35.00
C SER A 290 -3.66 15.14 34.59
N THR A 291 -4.97 14.94 34.55
CA THR A 291 -5.96 15.97 34.21
C THR A 291 -7.09 16.03 35.24
N VAL A 292 -7.80 17.14 35.26
CA VAL A 292 -9.00 17.29 36.09
C VAL A 292 -10.16 16.57 35.40
N ALA A 293 -10.66 15.52 36.04
CA ALA A 293 -11.81 14.76 35.57
C ALA A 293 -13.06 15.66 35.44
N ARG A 294 -13.77 15.51 34.32
CA ARG A 294 -14.99 16.23 33.97
C ARG A 294 -16.14 15.24 33.96
N ALA A 295 -16.49 14.71 35.14
CA ALA A 295 -17.55 13.72 35.29
C ALA A 295 -18.92 14.26 34.83
N ALA A 296 -19.75 13.38 34.27
CA ALA A 296 -21.11 13.74 33.89
C ALA A 296 -21.94 14.08 35.14
N VAL A 297 -22.66 15.20 35.08
CA VAL A 297 -23.55 15.67 36.17
C VAL A 297 -24.99 15.37 35.77
N PRO A 298 -25.71 14.47 36.48
CA PRO A 298 -27.09 14.17 36.18
C PRO A 298 -27.98 15.42 36.21
N GLY A 299 -28.76 15.65 35.16
CA GLY A 299 -29.63 16.83 35.03
C GLY A 299 -28.88 18.15 34.76
N GLY A 300 -27.58 18.06 34.45
CA GLY A 300 -26.75 19.18 34.04
C GLY A 300 -27.13 19.73 32.66
N LEU A 301 -26.38 20.73 32.19
CA LEU A 301 -26.54 21.33 30.86
C LEU A 301 -26.44 20.29 29.73
N ALA A 302 -25.57 19.30 29.89
CA ALA A 302 -25.41 18.24 28.89
C ALA A 302 -26.66 17.36 28.71
N ASP A 303 -27.40 17.09 29.79
CA ASP A 303 -28.66 16.34 29.75
C ASP A 303 -29.82 17.21 29.28
N ARG A 304 -29.91 18.46 29.77
CA ARG A 304 -30.92 19.43 29.33
C ARG A 304 -30.85 19.73 27.84
N LEU A 305 -29.66 19.70 27.24
CA LEU A 305 -29.51 19.81 25.79
C LEU A 305 -30.38 18.78 25.06
N LEU A 306 -30.43 17.54 25.54
CA LEU A 306 -31.21 16.47 24.89
C LEU A 306 -32.72 16.70 24.97
N GLU A 307 -33.19 17.46 25.97
CA GLU A 307 -34.60 17.81 26.13
C GLU A 307 -35.03 18.95 25.18
N VAL A 308 -34.09 19.82 24.80
CA VAL A 308 -34.35 20.98 23.92
C VAL A 308 -34.26 20.62 22.43
N LEU A 309 -33.55 19.55 22.08
CA LEU A 309 -33.38 19.15 20.68
C LEU A 309 -34.73 18.81 20.02
N PRO A 310 -35.00 19.33 18.81
CA PRO A 310 -36.25 19.04 18.08
C PRO A 310 -36.28 17.63 17.46
N TYR A 311 -35.25 16.82 17.71
CA TYR A 311 -35.07 15.48 17.18
C TYR A 311 -34.36 14.60 18.20
N GLN A 312 -34.49 13.29 18.05
CA GLN A 312 -33.76 12.32 18.86
C GLN A 312 -32.39 12.04 18.28
N LEU A 313 -31.39 11.87 19.15
CA LEU A 313 -30.07 11.43 18.73
C LEU A 313 -30.12 10.03 18.14
N THR A 314 -29.35 9.80 17.07
CA THR A 314 -29.21 8.46 16.49
C THR A 314 -28.45 7.53 17.45
N ALA A 315 -28.62 6.21 17.30
CA ALA A 315 -27.89 5.23 18.11
C ALA A 315 -26.36 5.43 18.05
N GLY A 316 -25.82 5.82 16.89
CA GLY A 316 -24.40 6.13 16.73
C GLY A 316 -23.98 7.40 17.49
N GLN A 317 -24.80 8.45 17.47
CA GLN A 317 -24.54 9.68 18.23
C GLN A 317 -24.59 9.44 19.74
N GLN A 318 -25.55 8.64 20.21
CA GLN A 318 -25.66 8.25 21.62
C GLN A 318 -24.44 7.46 22.07
N ALA A 319 -24.08 6.38 21.35
CA ALA A 319 -22.94 5.53 21.69
C ALA A 319 -21.61 6.32 21.71
N VAL A 320 -21.37 7.17 20.72
CA VAL A 320 -20.16 8.01 20.68
C VAL A 320 -20.20 9.08 21.78
N GLY A 321 -21.37 9.64 22.06
CA GLY A 321 -21.57 10.58 23.16
C GLY A 321 -21.28 9.99 24.53
N GLU A 322 -21.66 8.74 24.78
CA GLU A 322 -21.33 8.01 26.02
C GLU A 322 -19.83 7.73 26.13
N GLN A 323 -19.17 7.34 25.04
CA GLN A 323 -17.72 7.13 25.03
C GLN A 323 -16.94 8.43 25.34
N ILE A 324 -17.36 9.55 24.75
CA ILE A 324 -16.76 10.86 25.04
C ILE A 324 -17.02 11.26 26.49
N ALA A 325 -18.23 11.04 27.00
CA ALA A 325 -18.57 11.36 28.38
C ALA A 325 -17.74 10.56 29.38
N ALA A 326 -17.54 9.27 29.13
CA ALA A 326 -16.70 8.40 29.96
C ALA A 326 -15.23 8.85 29.94
N ASP A 327 -14.69 9.18 28.78
CA ASP A 327 -13.32 9.66 28.65
C ASP A 327 -13.08 11.01 29.35
N LEU A 328 -14.03 11.94 29.21
CA LEU A 328 -13.98 13.23 29.91
C LEU A 328 -14.03 13.04 31.44
N GLY A 329 -14.73 12.02 31.93
CA GLY A 329 -14.77 11.65 33.34
C GLY A 329 -13.50 11.00 33.88
N GLY A 330 -12.53 10.66 33.01
CA GLY A 330 -11.27 10.05 33.40
C GLY A 330 -10.22 11.03 33.95
N SER A 331 -9.17 10.50 34.55
CA SER A 331 -8.00 11.27 35.02
C SER A 331 -6.92 11.49 33.95
N SER A 332 -7.06 10.85 32.78
CA SER A 332 -6.17 10.98 31.64
C SER A 332 -6.79 11.88 30.54
N PRO A 333 -5.98 12.59 29.73
CA PRO A 333 -6.50 13.45 28.68
C PRO A 333 -7.24 12.64 27.61
N MET A 334 -8.44 13.08 27.24
CA MET A 334 -9.15 12.55 26.08
C MET A 334 -8.47 13.00 24.78
N ASN A 335 -8.16 12.05 23.89
CA ASN A 335 -7.69 12.32 22.53
C ASN A 335 -8.44 11.43 21.52
N ARG A 336 -9.58 11.91 21.05
CA ARG A 336 -10.47 11.19 20.14
C ARG A 336 -10.67 11.95 18.84
N LEU A 337 -10.81 11.20 17.75
CA LEU A 337 -11.27 11.72 16.47
C LEU A 337 -12.75 11.36 16.30
N LEU A 338 -13.63 12.37 16.31
CA LEU A 338 -15.04 12.20 15.98
C LEU A 338 -15.20 12.21 14.46
N GLN A 339 -15.35 11.03 13.85
CA GLN A 339 -15.51 10.88 12.41
C GLN A 339 -16.97 10.63 12.03
N GLY A 340 -17.44 11.28 10.96
CA GLY A 340 -18.77 11.09 10.40
C GLY A 340 -19.00 11.97 9.18
N ASP A 341 -19.95 11.59 8.34
CA ASP A 341 -20.27 12.29 7.09
C ASP A 341 -20.83 13.69 7.32
N VAL A 342 -20.86 14.52 6.27
CA VAL A 342 -21.49 15.84 6.33
C VAL A 342 -22.98 15.66 6.69
N GLY A 343 -23.47 16.43 7.66
CA GLY A 343 -24.84 16.28 8.16
C GLY A 343 -25.07 15.21 9.22
N SER A 344 -24.07 14.39 9.59
CA SER A 344 -24.22 13.33 10.59
C SER A 344 -24.38 13.81 12.05
N GLY A 345 -24.54 15.13 12.28
CA GLY A 345 -24.69 15.72 13.62
C GLY A 345 -23.43 15.71 14.49
N LYS A 346 -22.22 15.80 13.91
CA LYS A 346 -20.97 15.91 14.69
C LYS A 346 -21.00 17.08 15.69
N THR A 347 -21.61 18.20 15.29
CA THR A 347 -21.71 19.41 16.11
C THR A 347 -22.47 19.18 17.41
N VAL A 348 -23.59 18.42 17.39
CA VAL A 348 -24.37 18.18 18.61
C VAL A 348 -23.63 17.28 19.60
N VAL A 349 -22.90 16.27 19.10
CA VAL A 349 -22.06 15.39 19.94
C VAL A 349 -20.93 16.20 20.58
N ALA A 350 -20.28 17.07 19.80
CA ALA A 350 -19.24 17.96 20.32
C ALA A 350 -19.79 18.97 21.34
N LEU A 351 -20.95 19.56 21.06
CA LEU A 351 -21.61 20.51 21.97
C LEU A 351 -21.97 19.87 23.31
N ARG A 352 -22.56 18.67 23.30
CA ARG A 352 -22.85 17.91 24.53
C ARG A 352 -21.59 17.70 25.38
N ALA A 353 -20.47 17.35 24.74
CA ALA A 353 -19.19 17.18 25.42
C ALA A 353 -18.67 18.50 26.04
N MET A 354 -18.82 19.63 25.33
CA MET A 354 -18.47 20.95 25.85
C MET A 354 -19.34 21.36 27.04
N LEU A 355 -20.63 21.03 27.02
CA LEU A 355 -21.55 21.28 28.13
C LEU A 355 -21.21 20.46 29.37
N GLN A 356 -20.83 19.19 29.23
CA GLN A 356 -20.35 18.37 30.35
C GLN A 356 -19.10 18.99 31.01
N VAL A 357 -18.21 19.58 30.23
CA VAL A 357 -17.06 20.33 30.77
C VAL A 357 -17.54 21.58 31.52
N ALA A 358 -18.54 22.31 31.00
CA ALA A 358 -19.12 23.47 31.65
C ALA A 358 -19.85 23.13 32.96
N ASP A 359 -20.54 21.97 33.03
CA ASP A 359 -21.24 21.47 34.22
C ASP A 359 -20.30 21.28 35.42
N THR A 360 -19.02 21.04 35.17
CA THR A 360 -17.98 20.90 36.20
C THR A 360 -17.12 22.17 36.38
N GLY A 361 -17.60 23.30 35.87
CA GLY A 361 -16.91 24.60 35.94
C GLY A 361 -15.69 24.72 35.03
N GLY A 362 -15.53 23.81 34.06
CA GLY A 362 -14.48 23.87 33.05
C GLY A 362 -14.80 24.83 31.92
N GLN A 363 -13.80 25.10 31.07
CA GLN A 363 -13.95 25.88 29.85
C GLN A 363 -13.60 25.00 28.65
N SER A 364 -14.33 25.20 27.55
CA SER A 364 -14.08 24.51 26.28
C SER A 364 -13.81 25.51 25.17
N ALA A 365 -13.01 25.12 24.19
CA ALA A 365 -12.73 25.90 23.00
C ALA A 365 -12.99 25.04 21.76
N MET A 366 -13.82 25.56 20.84
CA MET A 366 -14.01 24.99 19.52
C MET A 366 -13.16 25.79 18.53
N LEU A 367 -12.23 25.13 17.85
CA LEU A 367 -11.33 25.76 16.88
C LEU A 367 -11.86 25.51 15.46
N ALA A 368 -11.88 26.56 14.64
CA ALA A 368 -12.25 26.48 13.24
C ALA A 368 -11.11 27.07 12.37
N PRO A 369 -10.90 26.55 11.14
CA PRO A 369 -9.77 26.97 10.31
C PRO A 369 -9.95 28.36 9.68
N THR A 370 -11.18 28.87 9.63
CA THR A 370 -11.50 30.21 9.07
C THR A 370 -12.51 30.93 9.95
N GLU A 371 -12.51 32.27 9.90
CA GLU A 371 -13.46 33.09 10.66
C GLU A 371 -14.91 32.82 10.23
N VAL A 372 -15.17 32.63 8.93
CA VAL A 372 -16.50 32.28 8.40
C VAL A 372 -17.02 30.97 8.99
N LEU A 373 -16.18 29.93 9.08
CA LEU A 373 -16.58 28.66 9.71
C LEU A 373 -16.78 28.81 11.22
N ALA A 374 -16.00 29.65 11.89
CA ALA A 374 -16.18 29.93 13.31
C ALA A 374 -17.53 30.62 13.57
N GLU A 375 -17.91 31.60 12.74
CA GLU A 375 -19.21 32.26 12.80
C GLU A 375 -20.36 31.29 12.50
N GLN A 376 -20.21 30.41 11.50
CA GLN A 376 -21.20 29.38 11.20
C GLN A 376 -21.41 28.43 12.37
N HIS A 377 -20.32 27.96 12.99
CA HIS A 377 -20.40 27.12 14.19
C HIS A 377 -21.07 27.86 15.35
N LEU A 378 -20.73 29.13 15.57
CA LEU A 378 -21.36 29.93 16.63
C LEU A 378 -22.87 30.05 16.41
N ARG A 379 -23.33 30.43 15.21
CA ARG A 379 -24.76 30.56 14.90
C ARG A 379 -25.48 29.23 15.13
N SER A 380 -24.93 28.13 14.64
CA SER A 380 -25.49 26.80 14.83
C SER A 380 -25.54 26.39 16.31
N VAL A 381 -24.52 26.73 17.11
CA VAL A 381 -24.49 26.42 18.54
C VAL A 381 -25.51 27.27 19.31
N LEU A 382 -25.63 28.57 19.01
CA LEU A 382 -26.60 29.46 19.64
C LEU A 382 -28.05 29.05 19.32
N ASP A 383 -28.32 28.68 18.07
CA ASP A 383 -29.63 28.17 17.63
C ASP A 383 -30.02 26.90 18.40
N VAL A 384 -29.09 25.95 18.54
CA VAL A 384 -29.33 24.71 19.28
C VAL A 384 -29.49 24.94 20.79
N LEU A 385 -28.73 25.86 21.39
CA LEU A 385 -28.80 26.15 22.83
C LEU A 385 -30.05 26.97 23.20
N GLY A 386 -30.55 27.81 22.29
CA GLY A 386 -31.71 28.66 22.54
C GLY A 386 -31.59 29.46 23.85
N ALA A 387 -32.57 29.31 24.74
CA ALA A 387 -32.63 29.99 26.04
C ALA A 387 -31.51 29.59 27.03
N MET A 388 -30.77 28.51 26.76
CA MET A 388 -29.64 28.10 27.59
C MET A 388 -28.36 28.92 27.32
N ALA A 389 -28.31 29.68 26.22
CA ALA A 389 -27.14 30.49 25.89
C ALA A 389 -27.20 31.88 26.55
N ASP A 390 -26.25 32.17 27.44
CA ASP A 390 -25.93 33.54 27.85
C ASP A 390 -25.03 34.17 26.77
N THR A 391 -25.65 34.92 25.86
CA THR A 391 -24.91 35.64 24.81
C THR A 391 -24.20 36.88 25.37
N GLY A 392 -24.72 37.50 26.43
CA GLY A 392 -24.36 38.87 26.80
C GLY A 392 -24.47 39.85 25.62
N THR A 393 -24.15 41.13 25.81
CA THR A 393 -24.03 42.07 24.67
C THR A 393 -22.85 41.67 23.79
N ILE A 394 -23.10 40.94 22.70
CA ILE A 394 -22.15 40.62 21.63
C ILE A 394 -22.13 41.79 20.62
N PRO A 395 -21.06 42.58 20.50
CA PRO A 395 -21.00 43.61 19.47
C PRO A 395 -20.69 42.98 18.12
N GLY A 396 -21.59 43.10 17.15
CA GLY A 396 -21.37 42.72 15.73
C GLY A 396 -22.01 41.40 15.28
N ILE A 397 -22.87 40.79 16.10
CA ILE A 397 -23.78 39.74 15.65
C ILE A 397 -25.18 40.26 15.93
N ASP A 398 -25.98 40.40 14.87
CA ASP A 398 -27.43 40.62 15.01
C ASP A 398 -27.96 39.43 15.80
N THR A 399 -28.16 39.65 17.08
CA THR A 399 -28.86 38.70 17.92
C THR A 399 -30.29 38.75 17.40
N PRO A 400 -30.92 37.65 16.97
CA PRO A 400 -32.32 37.72 16.57
C PRO A 400 -33.12 38.39 17.70
N ASP A 401 -34.03 39.31 17.34
CA ASP A 401 -34.81 40.19 18.22
C ASP A 401 -35.65 39.48 19.31
N THR A 402 -35.46 38.18 19.52
CA THR A 402 -35.85 37.43 20.72
C THR A 402 -34.99 37.77 21.95
N ALA A 403 -34.65 39.05 22.13
CA ALA A 403 -34.37 39.63 23.44
C ALA A 403 -35.68 40.15 24.05
N THR A 404 -36.72 39.32 24.02
CA THR A 404 -37.82 39.44 24.96
C THR A 404 -37.30 39.04 26.33
N ASP A 405 -37.76 39.70 27.40
CA ASP A 405 -37.49 39.35 28.79
C ASP A 405 -37.49 37.82 29.01
N HIS A 406 -36.31 37.21 29.18
CA HIS A 406 -36.20 35.76 29.40
C HIS A 406 -36.11 35.48 30.90
N THR A 407 -37.28 35.37 31.52
CA THR A 407 -37.50 34.90 32.90
C THR A 407 -37.37 33.37 32.98
N GLY A 408 -36.26 32.80 32.49
CA GLY A 408 -36.00 31.36 32.54
C GLY A 408 -35.15 30.99 33.76
N ASP A 409 -35.72 30.30 34.75
CA ASP A 409 -35.11 29.92 36.03
C ASP A 409 -34.09 28.74 35.90
N GLY A 410 -33.33 28.70 34.80
CA GLY A 410 -32.43 27.59 34.45
C GLY A 410 -30.95 27.97 34.36
N PRO A 411 -30.03 27.00 34.54
CA PRO A 411 -28.59 27.24 34.36
C PRO A 411 -28.29 27.61 32.90
N GLN A 412 -27.49 28.67 32.72
CA GLN A 412 -27.08 29.18 31.42
C GLN A 412 -25.58 28.95 31.17
N VAL A 413 -25.21 28.77 29.89
CA VAL A 413 -23.82 28.65 29.45
C VAL A 413 -23.43 29.86 28.62
N ARG A 414 -22.26 30.44 28.91
CA ARG A 414 -21.76 31.58 28.16
C ARG A 414 -20.98 31.14 26.92
N VAL A 415 -21.40 31.60 25.75
CA VAL A 415 -20.74 31.29 24.47
C VAL A 415 -20.13 32.57 23.89
N ARG A 416 -18.87 32.51 23.42
CA ARG A 416 -18.17 33.67 22.86
C ARG A 416 -17.35 33.28 21.63
N LEU A 417 -17.37 34.15 20.63
CA LEU A 417 -16.51 34.06 19.45
C LEU A 417 -15.21 34.82 19.67
N LEU A 418 -14.08 34.18 19.33
CA LEU A 418 -12.77 34.80 19.32
C LEU A 418 -12.23 34.77 17.88
N THR A 419 -12.12 35.93 17.25
CA THR A 419 -11.58 36.08 15.88
C THR A 419 -10.12 36.55 15.89
N ALA A 420 -9.41 36.39 14.78
CA ALA A 420 -8.02 36.84 14.67
C ALA A 420 -7.95 38.37 14.81
N SER A 421 -8.95 39.07 14.27
CA SER A 421 -9.11 40.54 14.30
C SER A 421 -9.33 41.16 15.70
N MET A 422 -9.62 40.37 16.74
CA MET A 422 -9.78 40.90 18.10
C MET A 422 -8.44 41.23 18.77
N SER A 423 -8.41 42.35 19.51
CA SER A 423 -7.23 42.77 20.28
C SER A 423 -6.86 41.77 21.39
N ALA A 424 -5.56 41.65 21.69
CA ALA A 424 -5.06 40.74 22.72
C ALA A 424 -5.66 41.02 24.11
N LYS A 425 -5.90 42.29 24.46
CA LYS A 425 -6.58 42.71 25.69
C LYS A 425 -8.01 42.14 25.77
N ARG A 426 -8.73 42.13 24.65
CA ARG A 426 -10.10 41.60 24.56
C ARG A 426 -10.11 40.07 24.64
N LYS A 427 -9.16 39.39 23.99
CA LYS A 427 -8.98 37.92 24.10
C LYS A 427 -8.68 37.50 25.54
N LYS A 428 -7.75 38.17 26.23
CA LYS A 428 -7.41 37.90 27.64
C LYS A 428 -8.56 38.13 28.62
N ARG A 429 -9.49 39.06 28.33
CA ARG A 429 -10.69 39.28 29.17
C ARG A 429 -11.61 38.04 29.19
N TYR A 430 -11.64 37.28 28.10
CA TYR A 430 -12.52 36.13 27.95
C TYR A 430 -11.84 34.80 28.24
N TRP A 431 -10.52 34.76 28.05
CA TRP A 431 -9.69 33.60 28.36
C TRP A 431 -8.42 34.07 29.10
N PRO A 432 -8.48 34.22 30.44
CA PRO A 432 -7.39 34.82 31.22
C PRO A 432 -6.07 34.02 31.14
N ASN A 433 -6.19 32.70 31.00
CA ASN A 433 -5.08 31.75 30.95
C ASN A 433 -4.63 31.43 29.52
N LEU A 434 -4.80 32.35 28.57
CA LEU A 434 -4.38 32.13 27.18
C LEU A 434 -2.86 32.26 27.14
N GLN A 435 -2.16 31.18 27.51
CA GLN A 435 -0.74 31.07 27.20
C GLN A 435 -0.65 31.08 25.67
N THR A 436 0.00 32.10 25.14
CA THR A 436 0.43 32.14 23.74
C THR A 436 1.33 30.93 23.53
N VAL A 437 0.78 29.84 22.99
CA VAL A 437 1.58 28.76 22.45
C VAL A 437 2.40 29.41 21.32
N PRO A 438 3.74 29.44 21.41
CA PRO A 438 4.53 30.01 20.33
C PRO A 438 4.24 29.20 19.07
N PRO A 439 4.22 29.84 17.88
CA PRO A 439 4.11 29.10 16.63
C PRO A 439 5.28 28.13 16.58
N ARG A 440 5.00 26.83 16.62
CA ARG A 440 6.01 25.83 16.25
C ARG A 440 6.20 25.98 14.75
N LEU A 441 7.40 26.45 14.36
CA LEU A 441 7.91 26.42 13.00
C LEU A 441 8.00 24.99 12.47
#